data_AF-A0A224VL10-F1
#
_entry.id   AF-A0A224VL10-F1
#
_cell.length_a   1.000
_cell.length_b   1.000
_cell.length_c   1.000
_cell.angle_alpha   90.00
_cell.angle_beta   90.00
_cell.angle_gamma   90.00
#
_symmetry.space_group_name_H-M   'P 1'
#
loop_
_entity.id
_entity.type
_entity.pdbx_description
1 polymer ?
#
loop_
_entity_poly.entity_id
_entity_poly.type
_entity_poly.pdbx_seq_one_letter_code
_entity_poly.pdbx_strand_id
1 'polypeptide(L)'
;MSQIIVVKVGGHATHQLTEEFFEQLRIWRNMGKQILIVHGGGPQISEWSSQLNLPVKKIDGVRVTSAQTLKVTQAVLLGLVQPALCRQLSAHGLPVVGLNAGGQKSVGW
;
A
#
# COMPACT_ATOMS: atom_id res chain seq x y z
N MET A 1 -1.92 -24.77 -13.42
CA MET A 1 -2.05 -23.30 -13.57
C MET A 1 -1.60 -22.64 -12.28
N SER A 2 -0.72 -21.64 -12.35
CA SER A 2 -0.36 -20.84 -11.16
C SER A 2 -1.58 -20.00 -10.75
N GLN A 3 -2.07 -20.23 -9.54
CA GLN A 3 -3.20 -19.47 -8.99
C GLN A 3 -2.69 -18.11 -8.49
N ILE A 4 -3.35 -17.02 -8.90
CA ILE A 4 -3.07 -15.68 -8.40
C ILE A 4 -3.97 -15.41 -7.19
N ILE A 5 -3.38 -14.99 -6.08
CA ILE A 5 -4.07 -14.49 -4.89
C ILE A 5 -3.88 -12.98 -4.83
N VAL A 6 -4.98 -12.24 -4.80
CA VAL A 6 -4.97 -10.79 -4.62
C VAL A 6 -5.35 -10.46 -3.18
N VAL A 7 -4.44 -9.80 -2.46
CA VAL A 7 -4.62 -9.43 -1.05
C VAL A 7 -4.77 -7.91 -0.95
N LYS A 8 -5.93 -7.44 -0.50
CA LYS A 8 -6.13 -6.02 -0.20
C LYS A 8 -5.68 -5.71 1.23
N VAL A 9 -4.59 -4.97 1.37
CA VAL A 9 -4.19 -4.41 2.67
C VAL A 9 -4.76 -2.98 2.76
N GLY A 10 -5.74 -2.78 3.63
CA GLY A 10 -6.53 -1.54 3.70
C GLY A 10 -6.44 -0.86 5.06
N GLY A 11 -6.56 0.48 5.06
CA GLY A 11 -6.70 1.27 6.28
C GLY A 11 -5.54 1.08 7.26
N HIS A 12 -5.88 0.98 8.55
CA HIS A 12 -4.92 0.83 9.64
C HIS A 12 -4.12 -0.48 9.61
N ALA A 13 -4.63 -1.52 8.91
CA ALA A 13 -3.95 -2.80 8.81
C ALA A 13 -2.56 -2.70 8.14
N THR A 14 -2.33 -1.66 7.32
CA THR A 14 -1.02 -1.40 6.72
C THR A 14 0.12 -1.22 7.74
N HIS A 15 -0.19 -0.87 8.99
CA HIS A 15 0.78 -0.70 10.07
C HIS A 15 0.70 -1.79 11.14
N GLN A 16 -0.23 -2.74 10.98
CA GLN A 16 -0.58 -3.75 11.99
C GLN A 16 -0.55 -5.16 11.37
N LEU A 17 0.30 -5.37 10.37
CA LEU A 17 0.52 -6.69 9.80
C LEU A 17 1.21 -7.57 10.85
N THR A 18 0.63 -8.72 11.14
CA THR A 18 1.11 -9.65 12.16
C THR A 18 2.07 -10.68 11.55
N GLU A 19 2.80 -11.41 12.39
CA GLU A 19 3.69 -12.48 11.93
C GLU A 19 2.92 -13.55 11.14
N GLU A 20 1.69 -13.87 11.57
CA GLU A 20 0.84 -14.86 10.90
C GLU A 20 0.46 -14.43 9.47
N PHE A 21 0.33 -13.12 9.23
CA PHE A 21 0.12 -12.60 7.88
C PHE A 21 1.31 -12.93 6.98
N PHE A 22 2.53 -12.64 7.45
CA PHE A 22 3.74 -12.90 6.67
C PHE A 22 3.98 -14.41 6.48
N GLU A 23 3.71 -15.22 7.51
CA GLU A 23 3.74 -16.67 7.42
C GLU A 23 2.81 -17.19 6.31
N GLN A 24 1.58 -16.69 6.27
CA GLN A 24 0.61 -17.13 5.29
C GLN A 24 1.04 -16.79 3.86
N LEU A 25 1.64 -15.61 3.64
CA LEU A 25 2.22 -15.26 2.34
C LEU A 25 3.35 -16.22 1.95
N ARG A 26 4.19 -16.61 2.91
CA ARG A 26 5.27 -17.57 2.69
C ARG A 26 4.73 -18.95 2.31
N ILE A 27 3.72 -19.44 3.02
CA ILE A 27 3.04 -20.70 2.73
C ILE A 27 2.51 -20.70 1.29
N TRP A 28 1.74 -19.68 0.90
CA TRP A 28 1.19 -19.58 -0.45
C TRP A 28 2.27 -19.53 -1.52
N ARG A 29 3.36 -18.80 -1.29
CA ARG A 29 4.49 -18.75 -2.22
C ARG A 29 5.19 -20.10 -2.36
N ASN A 30 5.40 -20.82 -1.25
CA ASN A 30 5.99 -22.17 -1.26
C ASN A 30 5.10 -23.20 -1.98
N MET A 31 3.78 -22.98 -2.00
CA MET A 31 2.83 -23.76 -2.80
C MET A 31 2.83 -23.37 -4.30
N GLY A 32 3.72 -22.48 -4.75
CA GLY A 32 3.81 -22.01 -6.13
C GLY A 32 2.71 -21.02 -6.54
N LYS A 33 2.02 -20.39 -5.57
CA LYS A 33 1.01 -19.36 -5.86
C LYS A 33 1.67 -18.00 -6.11
N GLN A 34 1.05 -17.22 -6.99
CA GLN A 34 1.45 -15.83 -7.23
C GLN A 34 0.63 -14.91 -6.35
N ILE A 35 1.28 -13.92 -5.73
CA ILE A 35 0.63 -13.02 -4.76
C ILE A 35 0.72 -11.59 -5.28
N LEU A 36 -0.43 -10.91 -5.34
CA LEU A 36 -0.53 -9.49 -5.64
C LEU A 36 -1.10 -8.76 -4.42
N ILE A 37 -0.32 -7.86 -3.83
CA ILE A 37 -0.78 -7.04 -2.71
C ILE A 37 -1.23 -5.67 -3.23
N VAL A 38 -2.48 -5.31 -2.92
CA VAL A 38 -3.05 -4.00 -3.26
C VAL A 38 -3.23 -3.20 -1.97
N HIS A 39 -2.50 -2.10 -1.82
CA HIS A 39 -2.56 -1.27 -0.62
C HIS A 39 -3.35 0.02 -0.82
N GLY A 40 -3.78 0.62 0.30
CA GLY A 40 -4.26 1.99 0.34
C GLY A 40 -3.35 2.82 1.25
N GLY A 41 -3.86 3.92 1.79
CA GLY A 41 -3.14 4.76 2.76
C GLY A 41 -4.04 5.82 3.38
N GLY A 42 -5.34 5.53 3.49
CA GLY A 42 -6.36 6.51 3.88
C GLY A 42 -6.02 7.31 5.14
N PRO A 43 -5.64 6.67 6.26
CA PRO A 43 -5.21 7.35 7.48
C PRO A 43 -4.03 8.30 7.27
N GLN A 44 -2.96 7.82 6.63
CA GLN A 44 -1.74 8.58 6.35
C GLN A 44 -2.02 9.77 5.42
N ILE A 45 -2.88 9.59 4.41
CA ILE A 45 -3.30 10.68 3.53
C ILE A 45 -4.06 11.74 4.33
N SER A 46 -4.96 11.34 5.24
CA SER A 46 -5.67 12.29 6.10
C SER A 46 -4.72 13.06 7.02
N GLU A 47 -3.77 12.36 7.64
CA GLU A 47 -2.76 12.94 8.52
C GLU A 47 -1.93 14.01 7.78
N TRP A 48 -1.32 13.66 6.65
CA TRP A 48 -0.52 14.59 5.85
C TRP A 48 -1.35 15.73 5.25
N SER A 49 -2.60 15.47 4.86
CA SER A 49 -3.51 16.54 4.41
C SER A 49 -3.77 17.53 5.55
N SER A 50 -4.02 17.05 6.77
CA SER A 50 -4.24 17.90 7.94
C SER A 50 -3.00 18.72 8.29
N GLN A 51 -1.80 18.12 8.24
CA GLN A 51 -0.54 18.85 8.51
C GLN A 51 -0.30 19.98 7.51
N LEU A 52 -0.79 19.83 6.27
CA LEU A 52 -0.72 20.84 5.21
C LEU A 52 -1.94 21.78 5.18
N ASN A 53 -2.80 21.76 6.21
CA ASN A 53 -4.02 22.54 6.30
C ASN A 53 -4.99 22.32 5.12
N LEU A 54 -4.99 21.13 4.51
CA LEU A 54 -5.92 20.73 3.47
C LEU A 54 -7.16 20.05 4.08
N PRO A 55 -8.37 20.36 3.59
CA PRO A 55 -9.60 19.79 4.15
C PRO A 55 -9.68 18.27 3.93
N VAL A 56 -9.94 17.54 5.01
CA VAL A 56 -10.18 16.09 4.98
C VAL A 56 -11.69 15.86 5.01
N LYS A 57 -12.29 15.66 3.83
CA LYS A 57 -13.73 15.37 3.69
C LYS A 57 -13.97 14.00 3.08
N LYS A 58 -14.97 13.30 3.60
CA LYS A 58 -15.54 12.10 2.99
C LYS A 58 -17.04 12.28 2.80
N ILE A 59 -17.56 11.73 1.71
CA ILE A 59 -19.00 11.60 1.42
C ILE A 59 -19.22 10.11 1.14
N ASP A 60 -20.10 9.48 1.90
CA ASP A 60 -20.41 8.05 1.78
C ASP A 60 -19.17 7.13 1.81
N GLY A 61 -18.21 7.48 2.69
CA GLY A 61 -16.95 6.75 2.83
C GLY A 61 -15.89 7.06 1.76
N VAL A 62 -16.24 7.76 0.68
CA VAL A 62 -15.32 8.15 -0.39
C VAL A 62 -14.70 9.51 -0.09
N ARG A 63 -13.37 9.61 -0.25
CA ARG A 63 -12.65 10.88 -0.05
C ARG A 63 -12.98 11.87 -1.16
N VAL A 64 -13.40 13.07 -0.78
CA VAL A 64 -13.43 14.21 -1.71
C VAL A 64 -12.00 14.65 -1.94
N THR A 65 -11.54 14.56 -3.19
CA THR A 65 -10.12 14.76 -3.54
C THR A 65 -9.99 15.94 -4.49
N SER A 66 -9.50 17.08 -3.98
CA SER A 66 -9.13 18.23 -4.81
C SER A 66 -7.81 17.96 -5.55
N ALA A 67 -7.43 18.83 -6.49
CA ALA A 67 -6.14 18.73 -7.17
C ALA A 67 -4.94 18.76 -6.19
N GLN A 68 -5.02 19.57 -5.12
CA GLN A 68 -3.99 19.60 -4.08
C GLN A 68 -3.98 18.32 -3.25
N THR A 69 -5.16 17.84 -2.82
CA THR A 69 -5.28 16.58 -2.08
C THR A 69 -4.81 15.38 -2.91
N LEU A 70 -4.99 15.39 -4.23
CA LEU A 70 -4.49 14.35 -5.13
C LEU A 70 -2.96 14.30 -5.14
N LYS A 71 -2.28 15.45 -5.23
CA LYS A 71 -0.81 15.52 -5.16
C LYS A 71 -0.28 14.95 -3.84
N VAL A 72 -0.90 15.32 -2.72
CA VAL A 72 -0.56 14.77 -1.40
C VAL A 72 -0.82 13.26 -1.36
N THR A 73 -1.95 12.82 -1.92
CA THR A 73 -2.31 11.40 -2.00
C THR A 73 -1.24 10.60 -2.74
N GLN A 74 -0.79 11.08 -3.90
CA GLN A 74 0.28 10.43 -4.67
C GLN A 74 1.59 10.38 -3.89
N ALA A 75 2.02 11.50 -3.31
CA ALA A 75 3.25 11.58 -2.54
C ALA A 75 3.24 10.63 -1.33
N VAL A 76 2.13 10.59 -0.59
CA VAL A 76 1.99 9.71 0.58
C VAL A 76 1.97 8.24 0.16
N LEU A 77 1.19 7.88 -0.86
CA LEU A 77 1.10 6.47 -1.28
C LEU A 77 2.41 5.94 -1.86
N LEU A 78 3.07 6.72 -2.72
CA LEU A 78 4.28 6.29 -3.41
C LEU A 78 5.56 6.51 -2.59
N GLY A 79 5.62 7.58 -1.81
CA GLY A 79 6.81 7.95 -1.05
C GLY A 79 6.87 7.37 0.36
N LEU A 80 5.72 7.10 0.98
CA LEU A 80 5.67 6.66 2.39
C LEU A 80 5.07 5.26 2.55
N VAL A 81 3.83 5.07 2.08
CA VAL A 81 3.10 3.84 2.39
C VAL A 81 3.62 2.65 1.61
N GLN A 82 3.83 2.77 0.29
CA GLN A 82 4.36 1.68 -0.52
C GLN A 82 5.79 1.26 -0.07
N PRO A 83 6.75 2.19 0.12
CA PRO A 83 8.08 1.80 0.57
C PRO A 83 8.08 1.17 1.97
N ALA A 84 7.23 1.65 2.89
CA ALA A 84 7.11 1.05 4.22
C ALA A 84 6.60 -0.41 4.14
N LEU A 85 5.55 -0.66 3.35
CA LEU A 85 5.03 -2.00 3.16
C LEU A 85 6.05 -2.93 2.48
N CYS A 86 6.75 -2.42 1.45
CA CYS A 86 7.81 -3.20 0.79
C CYS A 86 8.94 -3.55 1.76
N ARG A 87 9.39 -2.59 2.59
CA ARG A 87 10.40 -2.85 3.62
C ARG A 87 9.95 -3.90 4.63
N GLN A 88 8.69 -3.85 5.08
CA GLN A 88 8.15 -4.88 5.99
C GLN A 88 8.15 -6.26 5.34
N LEU A 89 7.66 -6.38 4.10
CA LEU A 89 7.67 -7.65 3.37
C LEU A 89 9.10 -8.19 3.18
N SER A 90 10.02 -7.35 2.73
CA SER A 90 11.43 -7.71 2.56
C SER A 90 12.09 -8.15 3.87
N ALA A 91 11.80 -7.47 4.98
CA ALA A 91 12.33 -7.81 6.30
C ALA A 91 11.88 -9.21 6.78
N HIS A 92 10.72 -9.69 6.32
CA HIS A 92 10.21 -11.05 6.59
C HIS A 92 10.61 -12.06 5.49
N GLY A 93 11.63 -11.75 4.69
CA GLY A 93 12.17 -12.66 3.67
C GLY A 93 11.27 -12.86 2.44
N LEU A 94 10.28 -11.98 2.22
CA LEU A 94 9.41 -11.99 1.05
C LEU A 94 9.96 -11.02 -0.02
N PRO A 95 10.44 -11.52 -1.17
CA PRO A 95 10.83 -10.65 -2.29
C PRO A 95 9.61 -9.89 -2.79
N VAL A 96 9.77 -8.59 -2.95
CA VAL A 96 8.68 -7.68 -3.30
C VAL A 96 9.19 -6.59 -4.24
N VAL A 97 8.32 -6.16 -5.16
CA VAL A 97 8.56 -5.00 -6.03
C VAL A 97 7.36 -4.08 -5.90
N GLY A 98 7.61 -2.81 -5.60
CA GLY A 98 6.59 -1.76 -5.59
C GLY A 98 6.19 -1.39 -7.01
N LEU A 99 4.89 -1.37 -7.29
CA LEU A 99 4.33 -0.96 -8.58
C LEU A 99 3.24 0.07 -8.37
N ASN A 100 3.01 0.92 -9.37
CA ASN A 100 1.88 1.84 -9.38
C ASN A 100 1.25 1.87 -10.78
N ALA A 101 -0.04 2.21 -10.83
CA ALA A 101 -0.81 2.27 -12.07
C ALA A 101 -0.46 3.48 -12.97
N GLY A 102 0.41 4.39 -12.49
CA GLY A 102 0.85 5.57 -13.24
C GLY A 102 1.88 5.27 -14.33
N GLY A 103 2.43 4.04 -14.38
CA GLY A 103 3.12 3.54 -15.56
C GLY A 103 4.35 4.35 -15.99
N GLN A 104 5.34 4.49 -15.12
CA GLN A 104 6.74 4.37 -15.53
C GLN A 104 7.41 3.41 -14.54
N LYS A 105 8.26 2.49 -15.03
CA LYS A 105 9.14 1.72 -14.18
C LYS A 105 9.85 2.71 -13.26
N SER A 106 9.56 2.69 -11.96
CA SER A 106 10.41 3.38 -10.98
C SER A 106 11.73 2.61 -10.94
N VAL A 107 12.63 2.97 -11.86
CA VAL A 107 14.02 2.57 -11.83
C VAL A 107 14.68 3.46 -10.78
N GLY A 108 15.22 2.85 -9.73
CA GLY A 108 16.09 3.51 -8.76
C GLY A 108 15.51 3.59 -7.35
N TRP A 109 15.92 2.64 -6.51
CA TRP A 109 16.68 2.90 -5.29
C TRP A 109 17.82 1.89 -5.24
#